data_AF-A0A6M1U673-F1
#
_entry.id   AF-A0A6M1U673-F1
#
_cell.length_a   1.000
_cell.length_b   1.000
_cell.length_c   1.000
_cell.angle_alpha   90.00
_cell.angle_beta   90.00
_cell.angle_gamma   90.00
#
_symmetry.space_group_name_H-M   'P 1'
#
loop_
_entity.id
_entity.type
_entity.pdbx_description
1 polymer ?
#
loop_
_entity_poly.entity_id
_entity_poly.type
_entity_poly.pdbx_seq_one_letter_code
_entity_poly.pdbx_strand_id
1 'polypeptide(L)'
;MNNGTVDVSTYLTKAASSVKPFWVALMSVVNYVLFPDDAFVPASIAVGSAMLLDIITKYYAVCVNNGGFREALRTRKLSSASLWKGTQRKLISYLVIMVLCGLSVRVTMLTSVAVFIATVAYSIMFLRESQSVIENLIDAGHEDLEWFLFFLKRKQSKVLEEDGGIADPIENMGNAMKDLDGSPAPSEEDNNGPSGAGSNSEPKNHPENVSLFDERV
;
A
#
# COMPACT_ATOMS: atom_id res chain seq x y z
N MET A 1 -46.61 18.18 -42.80
CA MET A 1 -45.66 18.78 -41.84
C MET A 1 -46.14 18.38 -40.46
N ASN A 2 -45.48 17.42 -39.80
CA ASN A 2 -45.85 17.00 -38.45
C ASN A 2 -44.74 17.40 -37.48
N ASN A 3 -45.13 18.16 -36.46
CA ASN A 3 -44.27 18.92 -35.58
C ASN A 3 -43.41 18.00 -34.69
N GLY A 4 -42.09 18.17 -34.83
CA GLY A 4 -41.08 18.45 -33.79
C GLY A 4 -41.25 18.10 -32.30
N THR A 5 -42.17 17.24 -31.86
CA THR A 5 -42.14 16.72 -30.48
C THR A 5 -41.13 15.60 -30.42
N VAL A 6 -39.88 15.99 -30.23
CA VAL A 6 -38.81 15.04 -29.99
C VAL A 6 -39.12 14.34 -28.67
N ASP A 7 -39.51 13.07 -28.77
CA ASP A 7 -40.03 12.28 -27.65
C ASP A 7 -38.96 12.21 -26.54
N VAL A 8 -39.20 12.90 -25.43
CA VAL A 8 -38.32 12.91 -24.25
C VAL A 8 -38.01 11.47 -23.80
N SER A 9 -38.98 10.58 -23.97
CA SER A 9 -38.86 9.13 -23.75
C SER A 9 -37.77 8.47 -24.63
N THR A 10 -37.67 8.87 -25.90
CA THR A 10 -36.66 8.35 -26.85
C THR A 10 -35.26 8.84 -26.50
N TYR A 11 -35.12 10.08 -26.01
CA TYR A 11 -33.83 10.57 -25.51
C TYR A 11 -33.41 9.91 -24.20
N LEU A 12 -34.34 9.67 -23.28
CA LEU A 12 -34.07 8.99 -22.01
C LEU A 12 -33.63 7.55 -22.22
N THR A 13 -34.31 6.80 -23.10
CA THR A 13 -33.93 5.43 -23.44
C THR A 13 -32.57 5.38 -24.15
N LYS A 14 -32.30 6.33 -25.05
CA LYS A 14 -30.99 6.43 -25.73
C LYS A 14 -29.87 6.84 -24.79
N ALA A 15 -30.13 7.72 -23.82
CA ALA A 15 -29.18 8.09 -22.78
C ALA A 15 -28.91 6.92 -21.83
N ALA A 16 -29.94 6.21 -21.38
CA ALA A 16 -29.81 5.04 -20.52
C ALA A 16 -29.06 3.89 -21.21
N SER A 17 -29.33 3.61 -22.49
CA SER A 17 -28.59 2.59 -23.24
C SER A 17 -27.13 2.99 -23.50
N SER A 18 -26.85 4.28 -23.66
CA SER A 18 -25.48 4.78 -23.91
C SER A 18 -24.63 4.82 -22.65
N VAL A 19 -25.22 5.20 -21.52
CA VAL A 19 -24.50 5.44 -20.26
C VAL A 19 -24.35 4.16 -19.43
N LYS A 20 -25.08 3.07 -19.76
CA LYS A 20 -25.09 1.80 -19.02
C LYS A 20 -25.22 2.05 -17.51
N PRO A 21 -26.43 2.37 -17.01
CA PRO A 21 -26.65 2.89 -15.65
C PRO A 21 -26.04 2.02 -14.54
N PHE A 22 -25.95 0.70 -14.75
CA PHE A 22 -25.25 -0.20 -13.83
C PHE A 22 -23.77 0.16 -13.63
N TRP A 23 -23.03 0.49 -14.69
CA TRP A 23 -21.63 0.90 -14.60
C TRP A 23 -21.48 2.25 -13.90
N VAL A 24 -22.40 3.19 -14.15
CA VAL A 24 -22.40 4.47 -13.44
C VAL A 24 -22.70 4.28 -11.97
N ALA A 25 -23.71 3.49 -11.61
CA ALA A 25 -24.02 3.21 -10.21
C ALA A 25 -22.84 2.53 -9.50
N LEU A 26 -22.22 1.54 -10.14
CA LEU A 26 -21.02 0.87 -9.62
C LEU A 26 -19.87 1.87 -9.43
N MET A 27 -19.58 2.69 -10.43
CA MET A 27 -18.52 3.71 -10.35
C MET A 27 -18.83 4.80 -9.32
N SER A 28 -20.10 5.16 -9.14
CA SER A 28 -20.54 6.08 -8.10
C SER A 28 -20.31 5.51 -6.70
N VAL A 29 -20.63 4.22 -6.48
CA VAL A 29 -20.35 3.55 -5.20
C VAL A 29 -18.85 3.43 -4.97
N VAL A 30 -18.09 3.04 -5.98
CA VAL A 30 -16.62 2.92 -5.90
C VAL A 30 -15.99 4.28 -5.60
N ASN A 31 -16.35 5.35 -6.32
CA ASN A 31 -15.85 6.70 -6.06
C ASN A 31 -16.27 7.21 -4.68
N TYR A 32 -17.53 6.99 -4.30
CA TYR A 32 -18.00 7.36 -2.98
C TYR A 32 -17.19 6.66 -1.89
N VAL A 33 -16.83 5.39 -2.05
CA VAL A 33 -16.04 4.64 -1.07
C VAL A 33 -14.55 4.98 -1.11
N LEU A 34 -13.96 5.15 -2.29
CA LEU A 34 -12.53 5.45 -2.45
C LEU A 34 -12.14 6.85 -1.98
N PHE A 35 -13.07 7.81 -2.08
CA PHE A 35 -12.81 9.22 -1.77
C PHE A 35 -13.71 9.67 -0.61
N PRO A 36 -13.43 9.21 0.62
CA PRO A 36 -14.16 9.69 1.79
C PRO A 36 -13.83 11.15 2.12
N ASP A 37 -12.64 11.62 1.74
CA ASP A 37 -12.10 12.93 2.04
C ASP A 37 -11.26 13.45 0.84
N ASP A 38 -11.21 14.76 0.65
CA ASP A 38 -10.49 15.39 -0.47
C ASP A 38 -8.98 15.10 -0.45
N ALA A 39 -8.40 14.81 0.72
CA ALA A 39 -7.00 14.41 0.86
C ALA A 39 -6.65 13.10 0.13
N PHE A 40 -7.65 12.25 -0.16
CA PHE A 40 -7.45 10.97 -0.84
C PHE A 40 -7.38 11.09 -2.36
N VAL A 41 -7.92 12.18 -2.91
CA VAL A 41 -7.98 12.39 -4.36
C VAL A 41 -6.57 12.50 -4.96
N PRO A 42 -5.66 13.35 -4.44
CA PRO A 42 -4.29 13.44 -4.96
C PRO A 42 -3.51 12.13 -4.80
N ALA A 43 -3.63 11.46 -3.65
CA ALA A 43 -2.92 10.22 -3.36
C ALA A 43 -3.36 9.08 -4.30
N SER A 44 -4.66 8.95 -4.55
CA SER A 44 -5.20 7.93 -5.45
C SER A 44 -4.85 8.24 -6.91
N ILE A 45 -4.87 9.52 -7.33
CA ILE A 45 -4.43 9.92 -8.67
C ILE A 45 -2.94 9.59 -8.85
N ALA A 46 -2.10 9.86 -7.84
CA ALA A 46 -0.68 9.56 -7.88
C ALA A 46 -0.43 8.05 -8.03
N VAL A 47 -1.05 7.22 -7.21
CA VAL A 47 -0.94 5.75 -7.29
C VAL A 47 -1.52 5.23 -8.61
N GLY A 48 -2.68 5.73 -9.03
CA GLY A 48 -3.31 5.34 -10.29
C GLY A 48 -2.45 5.70 -11.51
N SER A 49 -1.85 6.88 -11.50
CA SER A 49 -0.94 7.34 -12.57
C SER A 49 0.35 6.53 -12.57
N ALA A 50 0.93 6.24 -11.41
CA ALA A 50 2.13 5.40 -11.30
C ALA A 50 1.86 3.98 -11.79
N MET A 51 0.71 3.40 -11.47
CA MET A 51 0.30 2.08 -11.97
C MET A 51 0.05 2.10 -13.49
N LEU A 52 -0.57 3.15 -14.03
CA LEU A 52 -0.72 3.29 -15.47
C LEU A 52 0.65 3.38 -16.16
N LEU A 53 1.57 4.15 -15.57
CA LEU A 53 2.93 4.28 -16.07
C LEU A 53 3.69 2.94 -16.00
N ASP A 54 3.54 2.16 -14.93
CA ASP A 54 4.13 0.81 -14.80
C ASP A 54 3.67 -0.10 -15.92
N ILE A 55 2.36 -0.10 -16.22
CA ILE A 55 1.81 -0.89 -17.32
C ILE A 55 2.45 -0.46 -18.64
N ILE A 56 2.50 0.85 -18.92
CA ILE A 56 3.08 1.39 -20.15
C ILE A 56 4.56 1.03 -20.28
N THR A 57 5.37 1.23 -19.24
CA THR A 57 6.81 0.92 -19.28
C THR A 57 7.06 -0.57 -19.40
N LYS A 58 6.21 -1.42 -18.81
CA LYS A 58 6.28 -2.87 -18.99
C LYS A 58 6.03 -3.29 -20.43
N TYR A 59 5.02 -2.71 -21.08
CA TYR A 59 4.79 -2.94 -22.51
C TYR A 59 5.96 -2.46 -23.37
N TYR A 60 6.54 -1.31 -23.02
CA TYR A 60 7.71 -0.76 -23.70
C TYR A 60 8.92 -1.70 -23.57
N ALA A 61 9.27 -2.16 -22.37
CA ALA A 61 10.38 -3.09 -22.13
C ALA A 61 10.24 -4.38 -22.96
N VAL A 62 9.03 -4.94 -23.01
CA VAL A 62 8.74 -6.13 -23.82
C VAL A 62 8.93 -5.87 -25.32
N CYS A 63 8.57 -4.67 -25.81
CA CYS A 63 8.79 -4.31 -27.21
C CYS A 63 10.27 -4.25 -27.56
N VAL A 64 11.08 -3.60 -26.72
CA VAL A 64 12.51 -3.42 -26.96
C VAL A 64 13.24 -4.77 -26.93
N ASN A 65 12.93 -5.60 -25.93
CA ASN A 65 13.60 -6.90 -25.72
C ASN A 65 13.27 -7.99 -26.74
N ASN A 66 12.27 -7.77 -27.62
CA ASN A 66 11.89 -8.73 -28.67
C ASN A 66 12.19 -8.21 -30.09
N GLY A 67 13.15 -7.29 -30.26
CA GLY A 67 13.57 -6.80 -31.58
C GLY A 67 12.67 -5.71 -32.17
N GLY A 68 11.93 -4.99 -31.32
CA GLY A 68 11.10 -3.85 -31.69
C GLY A 68 9.60 -4.13 -31.76
N PHE A 69 8.81 -3.06 -31.85
CA PHE A 69 7.34 -3.08 -31.79
C PHE A 69 6.70 -4.01 -32.85
N ARG A 70 7.28 -4.05 -34.05
CA ARG A 70 6.74 -4.78 -35.20
C ARG A 70 6.89 -6.30 -35.05
N GLU A 71 8.03 -6.75 -34.50
CA GLU A 71 8.30 -8.18 -34.29
C GLU A 71 7.65 -8.69 -33.00
N ALA A 72 7.52 -7.84 -31.97
CA ALA A 72 6.77 -8.13 -30.75
C ALA A 72 5.26 -8.30 -31.00
N LEU A 73 4.70 -7.53 -31.96
CA LEU A 73 3.31 -7.68 -32.40
C LEU A 73 3.13 -8.93 -33.27
N ARG A 74 4.09 -9.21 -34.15
CA ARG A 74 4.10 -10.39 -35.05
C ARG A 74 4.19 -11.71 -34.27
N THR A 75 4.95 -11.73 -33.17
CA THR A 75 5.13 -12.92 -32.31
C THR A 75 4.04 -13.11 -31.26
N ARG A 76 3.02 -12.22 -31.19
CA ARG A 76 1.95 -12.19 -30.17
C ARG A 76 2.43 -12.17 -28.70
N LYS A 77 3.72 -11.94 -28.44
CA LYS A 77 4.27 -11.91 -27.08
C LYS A 77 3.77 -10.71 -26.26
N LEU A 78 3.40 -9.61 -26.91
CA LEU A 78 2.74 -8.46 -26.29
C LEU A 78 1.41 -8.81 -25.61
N SER A 79 0.75 -9.88 -26.06
CA SER A 79 -0.51 -10.39 -25.52
C SER A 79 -0.30 -11.74 -24.83
N SER A 80 0.88 -12.01 -24.26
CA SER A 80 1.02 -13.21 -23.44
C SER A 80 0.05 -13.11 -22.28
N ALA A 81 -0.82 -14.12 -22.12
CA ALA A 81 -1.81 -14.15 -21.06
C ALA A 81 -1.17 -14.00 -19.66
N SER A 82 0.12 -14.29 -19.52
CA SER A 82 0.92 -14.04 -18.32
C SER A 82 1.12 -12.56 -18.01
N LEU A 83 1.38 -11.69 -18.99
CA LEU A 83 1.49 -10.24 -18.78
C LEU A 83 0.17 -9.65 -18.28
N TRP A 84 -0.94 -9.97 -18.97
CA TRP A 84 -2.27 -9.51 -18.58
C TRP A 84 -2.67 -10.05 -17.20
N LYS A 85 -2.42 -11.33 -16.89
CA LYS A 85 -2.69 -11.90 -15.56
C LYS A 85 -1.92 -11.19 -14.45
N GLY A 86 -0.66 -10.81 -14.70
CA GLY A 86 0.15 -10.05 -13.74
C GLY A 86 -0.43 -8.66 -13.47
N THR A 87 -0.75 -7.92 -14.53
CA THR A 87 -1.38 -6.60 -14.44
C THR A 87 -2.76 -6.66 -13.77
N GLN A 88 -3.60 -7.63 -14.14
CA GLN A 88 -4.91 -7.82 -13.54
C GLN A 88 -4.81 -8.11 -12.04
N ARG A 89 -3.85 -8.96 -11.63
CA ARG A 89 -3.62 -9.24 -10.20
C ARG A 89 -3.22 -7.98 -9.45
N LYS A 90 -2.24 -7.20 -9.96
CA LYS A 90 -1.84 -5.92 -9.36
C LYS A 90 -3.03 -4.96 -9.22
N LEU A 91 -3.78 -4.77 -10.31
CA LEU A 91 -4.93 -3.87 -10.36
C LEU A 91 -5.99 -4.22 -9.30
N ILE A 92 -6.35 -5.50 -9.20
CA ILE A 92 -7.33 -5.97 -8.21
C ILE A 92 -6.79 -5.78 -6.79
N SER A 93 -5.54 -6.17 -6.53
CA SER A 93 -4.94 -6.01 -5.20
C SER A 93 -4.93 -4.55 -4.74
N TYR A 94 -4.56 -3.61 -5.62
CA TYR A 94 -4.52 -2.20 -5.26
C TYR A 94 -5.90 -1.59 -5.13
N LEU A 95 -6.84 -1.97 -6.00
CA LEU A 95 -8.23 -1.54 -5.88
C LEU A 95 -8.82 -1.97 -4.52
N VAL A 96 -8.56 -3.21 -4.09
CA VAL A 96 -9.01 -3.71 -2.79
C VAL A 96 -8.39 -2.90 -1.65
N ILE A 97 -7.07 -2.63 -1.67
CA ILE A 97 -6.45 -1.86 -0.58
C ILE A 97 -6.96 -0.42 -0.56
N MET A 98 -7.14 0.24 -1.72
CA MET A 98 -7.71 1.58 -1.79
C MET A 98 -9.14 1.64 -1.23
N VAL A 99 -9.98 0.64 -1.54
CA VAL A 99 -11.32 0.50 -0.96
C VAL A 99 -11.25 0.30 0.55
N LEU A 100 -10.35 -0.55 1.05
CA LEU A 100 -10.19 -0.77 2.49
C LEU A 100 -9.69 0.49 3.22
N CYS A 101 -8.76 1.25 2.62
CA CYS A 101 -8.33 2.53 3.15
C CYS A 101 -9.48 3.55 3.21
N GLY A 102 -10.27 3.66 2.13
CA GLY A 102 -11.43 4.56 2.08
C GLY A 102 -12.55 4.18 3.06
N LEU A 103 -12.84 2.89 3.21
CA LEU A 103 -13.78 2.37 4.21
C LEU A 103 -13.25 2.57 5.63
N SER A 104 -11.96 2.37 5.87
CA SER A 104 -11.34 2.54 7.19
C SER A 104 -11.66 3.94 7.73
N VAL A 105 -11.40 4.99 6.97
CA VAL A 105 -11.70 6.39 7.35
C VAL A 105 -13.15 6.61 7.77
N ARG A 106 -14.10 5.88 7.18
CA ARG A 106 -15.53 6.01 7.49
C ARG A 106 -16.00 5.20 8.69
N VAL A 107 -15.28 4.14 9.03
CA VAL A 107 -15.63 3.23 10.13
C VAL A 107 -15.01 3.70 11.44
N THR A 108 -13.83 4.33 11.42
CA THR A 108 -13.18 4.79 12.66
C THR A 108 -13.76 6.13 13.13
N MET A 109 -13.96 6.24 14.45
CA MET A 109 -14.30 7.50 15.13
C MET A 109 -13.15 8.53 15.07
N LEU A 110 -11.93 8.09 14.76
CA LEU A 110 -10.70 8.87 14.77
C LEU A 110 -10.17 9.07 13.34
N THR A 111 -10.89 9.89 12.56
CA THR A 111 -10.62 10.19 11.14
C THR A 111 -9.13 10.46 10.87
N SER A 112 -8.45 11.23 11.72
CA SER A 112 -7.04 11.60 11.53
C SER A 112 -6.09 10.40 11.48
N VAL A 113 -6.28 9.38 12.33
CA VAL A 113 -5.45 8.17 12.34
C VAL A 113 -5.67 7.36 11.07
N ALA A 114 -6.92 7.22 10.65
CA ALA A 114 -7.28 6.50 9.45
C ALA A 114 -6.73 7.17 8.18
N VAL A 115 -6.81 8.51 8.12
CA VAL A 115 -6.21 9.32 7.04
C VAL A 115 -4.70 9.13 7.01
N PHE A 116 -4.03 9.13 8.16
CA PHE A 116 -2.60 8.90 8.26
C PHE A 116 -2.20 7.50 7.76
N ILE A 117 -2.84 6.45 8.27
CA ILE A 117 -2.59 5.06 7.86
C ILE A 117 -2.81 4.89 6.35
N ALA A 118 -3.89 5.46 5.82
CA ALA A 118 -4.13 5.42 4.39
C ALA A 118 -3.03 6.14 3.60
N THR A 119 -2.65 7.35 4.01
CA THR A 119 -1.58 8.13 3.35
C THR A 119 -0.28 7.34 3.27
N VAL A 120 0.05 6.64 4.35
CA VAL A 120 1.20 5.72 4.40
C VAL A 120 1.04 4.56 3.41
N ALA A 121 -0.12 3.90 3.40
CA ALA A 121 -0.40 2.81 2.47
C ALA A 121 -0.29 3.25 0.99
N TYR A 122 -0.88 4.39 0.64
CA TYR A 122 -0.75 4.99 -0.70
C TYR A 122 0.71 5.32 -1.04
N SER A 123 1.49 5.83 -0.08
CA SER A 123 2.91 6.13 -0.27
C SER A 123 3.74 4.87 -0.54
N ILE A 124 3.49 3.77 0.18
CA ILE A 124 4.16 2.48 -0.06
C ILE A 124 3.79 1.94 -1.44
N MET A 125 2.51 1.97 -1.83
CA MET A 125 2.09 1.56 -3.17
C MET A 125 2.76 2.38 -4.27
N PHE A 126 2.81 3.70 -4.09
CA PHE A 126 3.47 4.60 -5.03
C PHE A 126 4.96 4.28 -5.20
N LEU A 127 5.69 4.08 -4.09
CA LEU A 127 7.10 3.71 -4.12
C LEU A 127 7.32 2.36 -4.82
N ARG A 128 6.45 1.38 -4.55
CA ARG A 128 6.51 0.06 -5.18
C ARG A 128 6.30 0.12 -6.69
N GLU A 129 5.34 0.91 -7.18
CA GLU A 129 5.15 1.08 -8.63
C GLU A 129 6.27 1.91 -9.25
N SER A 130 6.79 2.90 -8.54
CA SER A 130 7.94 3.67 -9.02
C SER A 130 9.16 2.76 -9.24
N GLN A 131 9.42 1.81 -8.34
CA GLN A 131 10.48 0.80 -8.56
C GLN A 131 10.19 -0.07 -9.77
N SER A 132 8.96 -0.58 -9.88
CA SER A 132 8.52 -1.42 -11.01
C SER A 132 8.69 -0.69 -12.36
N VAL A 133 8.33 0.60 -12.43
CA VAL A 133 8.52 1.46 -13.61
C VAL A 133 10.00 1.54 -14.00
N ILE A 134 10.87 1.79 -13.01
CA ILE A 134 12.30 1.95 -13.24
C ILE A 134 12.96 0.63 -13.64
N GLU A 135 12.58 -0.48 -13.00
CA GLU A 135 13.04 -1.82 -13.40
C GLU A 135 12.65 -2.13 -14.85
N ASN A 136 11.42 -1.82 -15.26
CA ASN A 136 11.00 -1.99 -16.66
C ASN A 136 11.81 -1.10 -17.63
N LEU A 137 12.21 0.12 -17.22
CA LEU A 137 13.03 1.00 -18.06
C LEU A 137 14.48 0.52 -18.18
N ILE A 138 15.07 0.04 -17.08
CA ILE A 138 16.40 -0.57 -17.08
C ILE A 138 16.40 -1.82 -17.98
N ASP A 139 15.37 -2.67 -17.86
CA ASP A 139 15.16 -3.82 -18.74
C ASP A 139 15.06 -3.44 -20.22
N ALA A 140 14.67 -2.20 -20.54
CA ALA A 140 14.60 -1.67 -21.89
C ALA A 140 15.92 -1.02 -22.38
N GLY A 141 16.98 -1.07 -21.58
CA GLY A 141 18.31 -0.53 -21.90
C GLY A 141 18.62 0.86 -21.31
N HIS A 142 17.78 1.39 -20.42
CA HIS A 142 18.04 2.64 -19.70
C HIS A 142 18.82 2.39 -18.38
N GLU A 143 20.05 1.88 -18.50
CA GLU A 143 20.91 1.48 -17.36
C GLU A 143 21.33 2.66 -16.46
N ASP A 144 21.23 3.90 -16.95
CA ASP A 144 21.51 5.14 -16.20
C ASP A 144 20.56 5.34 -15.00
N LEU A 145 19.43 4.63 -14.97
CA LEU A 145 18.44 4.68 -13.91
C LEU A 145 18.75 3.74 -12.72
N GLU A 146 19.77 2.88 -12.79
CA GLU A 146 20.10 1.93 -11.71
C GLU A 146 20.37 2.62 -10.37
N TRP A 147 21.05 3.77 -10.39
CA TRP A 147 21.30 4.55 -9.17
C TRP A 147 19.98 5.04 -8.53
N PHE A 148 19.02 5.42 -9.37
CA PHE A 148 17.70 5.84 -8.91
C PHE A 148 16.88 4.67 -8.35
N LEU A 149 17.00 3.48 -8.94
CA LEU A 149 16.42 2.25 -8.39
C LEU A 149 16.97 1.94 -6.99
N PHE A 150 18.28 2.07 -6.79
CA PHE A 150 18.91 1.88 -5.47
C PHE A 150 18.39 2.90 -4.46
N PHE A 151 18.24 4.17 -4.85
CA PHE A 151 17.66 5.20 -4.00
C PHE A 151 16.21 4.88 -3.60
N LEU A 152 15.37 4.42 -4.53
CA LEU A 152 13.99 4.03 -4.25
C LEU A 152 13.90 2.81 -3.32
N LYS A 153 14.76 1.80 -3.52
CA LYS A 153 14.82 0.61 -2.64
C LYS A 153 15.23 0.99 -1.23
N ARG A 154 16.25 1.86 -1.10
CA ARG A 154 16.67 2.39 0.20
C ARG A 154 15.55 3.19 0.87
N LYS A 155 14.81 4.02 0.13
CA LYS A 155 13.70 4.80 0.68
C LYS A 155 12.55 3.91 1.16
N GLN A 156 12.24 2.84 0.43
CA GLN A 156 11.25 1.86 0.86
C GLN A 156 11.69 1.11 2.11
N SER A 157 12.94 0.64 2.19
CA SER A 157 13.50 -0.02 3.40
C SER A 157 13.36 0.87 4.62
N LYS A 158 13.73 2.15 4.51
CA LYS A 158 13.61 3.11 5.62
C LYS A 158 12.17 3.30 6.12
N VAL A 159 11.20 3.20 5.21
CA VAL A 159 9.78 3.28 5.56
C VAL A 159 9.31 2.00 6.28
N LEU A 160 10.00 0.86 6.09
CA LEU A 160 9.64 -0.46 6.60
C LEU A 160 10.45 -0.93 7.82
N GLU A 161 11.70 -0.48 8.02
CA GLU A 161 12.69 -1.19 8.89
C GLU A 161 13.29 -0.39 10.07
N GLU A 162 13.22 0.93 10.16
CA GLU A 162 13.86 1.65 11.29
C GLU A 162 12.92 1.74 12.52
N ASP A 163 13.48 1.54 13.72
CA ASP A 163 12.90 2.01 15.00
C ASP A 163 12.53 3.49 14.81
N GLY A 164 11.24 3.83 14.85
CA GLY A 164 10.70 5.13 14.42
C GLY A 164 9.88 5.10 13.12
N GLY A 165 9.85 3.97 12.42
CA GLY A 165 9.04 3.71 11.22
C GLY A 165 7.55 3.74 11.55
N ILE A 166 6.68 3.53 10.56
CA ILE A 166 5.21 3.71 10.63
C ILE A 166 4.56 3.20 11.94
N ALA A 167 5.11 2.16 12.57
CA ALA A 167 4.69 1.65 13.88
C ALA A 167 4.74 2.72 15.00
N ASP A 168 5.83 3.48 15.15
CA ASP A 168 6.02 4.41 16.26
C ASP A 168 5.09 5.64 16.17
N PRO A 169 4.88 6.29 15.00
CA PRO A 169 3.88 7.35 14.88
C PRO A 169 2.45 6.84 15.11
N ILE A 170 2.13 5.60 14.69
CA ILE A 170 0.80 5.01 14.93
C ILE A 170 0.59 4.70 16.41
N GLU A 171 1.60 4.13 17.08
CA GLU A 171 1.56 3.79 18.50
C GLU A 171 1.54 5.05 19.36
N ASN A 172 2.41 6.03 19.07
CA ASN A 172 2.45 7.30 19.79
C ASN A 172 1.18 8.14 19.60
N MET A 173 0.59 8.13 18.40
CA MET A 173 -0.70 8.81 18.17
C MET A 173 -1.86 8.06 18.83
N GLY A 174 -1.83 6.72 18.84
CA GLY A 174 -2.80 5.89 19.56
C GLY A 174 -2.75 6.09 21.07
N ASN A 175 -1.56 6.26 21.64
CA ASN A 175 -1.36 6.52 23.07
C ASN A 175 -1.78 7.95 23.44
N ALA A 176 -1.37 8.97 22.65
CA ALA A 176 -1.80 10.35 22.86
C ALA A 176 -3.32 10.55 22.76
N MET A 177 -4.02 9.70 21.98
CA MET A 177 -5.47 9.73 21.87
C MET A 177 -6.18 9.06 23.05
N LYS A 178 -5.59 8.05 23.69
CA LYS A 178 -6.11 7.49 24.94
C LYS A 178 -6.10 8.52 26.07
N ASP A 179 -5.10 9.39 26.08
CA ASP A 179 -4.96 10.44 27.09
C ASP A 179 -5.99 11.58 26.93
N LEU A 180 -6.55 11.77 25.72
CA LEU A 180 -7.55 12.81 25.42
C LEU A 180 -9.00 12.36 25.68
N ASP A 181 -9.27 11.05 25.80
CA ASP A 181 -10.61 10.51 26.10
C ASP A 181 -10.93 10.47 27.61
N GLY A 182 -9.99 10.91 28.47
CA GLY A 182 -10.25 11.08 29.92
C GLY A 182 -10.70 9.80 30.65
N SER A 183 -10.44 8.61 30.10
CA SER A 183 -10.62 7.36 30.83
C SER A 183 -9.39 7.12 31.72
N PRO A 184 -9.55 6.97 33.05
CA PRO A 184 -8.43 6.70 33.92
C PRO A 184 -7.81 5.36 33.52
N ALA A 185 -6.48 5.34 33.41
CA ALA A 185 -5.72 4.11 33.22
C ALA A 185 -6.18 3.05 34.25
N PRO A 186 -6.28 1.75 33.85
CA PRO A 186 -6.54 0.72 34.83
C PRO A 186 -5.38 0.74 35.82
N SER A 187 -5.70 1.04 37.08
CA SER A 187 -4.78 0.99 38.20
C SER A 187 -4.10 -0.37 38.20
N GLU A 188 -2.76 -0.36 38.21
CA GLU A 188 -1.96 -1.55 38.53
C GLU A 188 -2.57 -2.22 39.77
N GLU A 189 -3.03 -3.45 39.60
CA GLU A 189 -3.48 -4.28 40.71
C GLU A 189 -2.30 -4.48 41.67
N ASP A 190 -2.43 -3.86 42.83
CA ASP A 190 -1.65 -4.06 44.05
C ASP A 190 -1.71 -5.54 44.45
N ASN A 191 -0.78 -6.32 43.90
CA ASN A 191 -0.61 -7.74 44.23
C ASN A 191 0.20 -7.87 45.53
N ASN A 192 -0.38 -7.38 46.63
CA ASN A 192 0.07 -7.68 47.98
C ASN A 192 -0.92 -8.67 48.62
N GLY A 193 -0.59 -9.95 48.48
CA GLY A 193 -1.18 -11.05 49.23
C GLY A 193 -0.09 -12.02 49.71
N PRO A 194 -0.25 -12.62 50.90
CA PRO A 194 0.84 -12.72 51.88
C PRO A 194 1.43 -14.13 52.05
N SER A 195 2.37 -14.24 52.99
CA SER A 195 2.92 -15.48 53.58
C SER A 195 4.19 -15.98 52.88
N GLY A 196 5.31 -16.27 53.53
CA GLY A 196 5.60 -16.45 54.95
C GLY A 196 6.83 -17.36 55.04
N ALA A 197 7.69 -17.07 56.01
CA ALA A 197 8.68 -17.98 56.62
C ALA A 197 9.82 -18.56 55.78
N GLY A 198 11.03 -18.54 56.37
CA GLY A 198 11.90 -19.71 56.32
C GLY A 198 13.32 -19.52 55.82
N SER A 199 14.15 -18.94 56.69
CA SER A 199 15.49 -19.43 57.06
C SER A 199 16.56 -19.78 56.00
N ASN A 200 17.73 -19.21 56.29
CA ASN A 200 19.04 -19.86 56.42
C ASN A 200 20.07 -19.75 55.28
N SER A 201 21.10 -18.99 55.65
CA SER A 201 22.52 -19.38 55.71
C SER A 201 23.36 -19.41 54.41
N GLU A 202 24.26 -18.44 54.43
CA GLU A 202 25.70 -18.52 54.14
C GLU A 202 26.23 -18.12 52.75
N PRO A 203 27.21 -17.21 52.72
CA PRO A 203 27.95 -16.81 51.52
C PRO A 203 29.27 -17.59 51.40
N LYS A 204 29.80 -17.77 50.18
CA LYS A 204 31.24 -18.01 49.96
C LYS A 204 31.64 -17.75 48.50
N ASN A 205 32.45 -16.69 48.35
CA ASN A 205 33.76 -16.64 47.66
C ASN A 205 33.90 -17.18 46.21
N HIS A 206 34.14 -16.25 45.27
CA HIS A 206 35.37 -16.06 44.45
C HIS A 206 36.41 -17.21 44.36
N PRO A 207 37.37 -17.18 43.41
CA PRO A 207 37.40 -16.96 41.95
C PRO A 207 38.10 -18.17 41.24
N GLU A 208 38.71 -17.94 40.07
CA GLU A 208 39.61 -18.79 39.23
C GLU A 208 38.90 -19.40 38.01
N ASN A 209 39.06 -18.88 36.78
CA ASN A 209 40.26 -18.66 35.96
C ASN A 209 40.93 -19.97 35.54
N VAL A 210 40.50 -20.57 34.42
CA VAL A 210 41.38 -21.39 33.57
C VAL A 210 40.98 -21.18 32.11
N SER A 211 41.92 -20.58 31.40
CA SER A 211 42.02 -20.48 29.95
C SER A 211 42.25 -21.85 29.30
N LEU A 212 42.12 -21.86 27.97
CA LEU A 212 42.92 -22.64 27.01
C LEU A 212 42.23 -23.73 26.19
N PHE A 213 42.68 -23.69 24.94
CA PHE A 213 42.65 -24.63 23.82
C PHE A 213 41.31 -24.79 23.08
N ASP A 214 41.13 -24.24 21.87
CA ASP A 214 41.84 -24.46 20.59
C ASP A 214 41.21 -25.62 19.78
N GLU A 215 41.51 -25.58 18.49
CA GLU A 215 41.29 -26.57 17.44
C GLU A 215 39.97 -26.54 16.66
N ARG A 216 40.03 -25.75 15.59
CA ARG A 216 39.95 -26.21 14.18
C ARG A 216 39.15 -27.51 13.93
N VAL A 217 38.09 -27.39 13.15
CA VAL A 217 37.94 -28.02 11.82
C VAL A 217 37.22 -27.03 10.91
#